data_AF-A0A4Y2CG32-F1
#
_entry.id   AF-A0A4Y2CG32-F1
#
_cell.length_a   1.000
_cell.length_b   1.000
_cell.length_c   1.000
_cell.angle_alpha   90.00
_cell.angle_beta   90.00
_cell.angle_gamma   90.00
#
_symmetry.space_group_name_H-M   'P 1'
#
loop_
_entity.id
_entity.type
_entity.pdbx_description
1 polymer ?
#
loop_
_entity_poly.entity_id
_entity_poly.type
_entity_poly.pdbx_seq_one_letter_code
_entity_poly.pdbx_strand_id
1 'polypeptide(L)'
;MGNKKTRQGKSRKEQKVIRDRFRKEMGLSVDILKQISGTNNDGNTARRCFANSTLSSDITGLDIKLIKCFSIILQIISSEQEIDEDAFGKYNFDTAKLYV
;
A
#
# COMPACT_ATOMS: atom_id res chain seq x y z
N MET A 1 13.80 -33.47 3.17
CA MET A 1 14.33 -32.11 2.88
C MET A 1 13.22 -31.26 2.28
N GLY A 2 12.47 -30.53 3.10
CA GLY A 2 11.43 -29.61 2.64
C GLY A 2 12.01 -28.21 2.48
N ASN A 3 12.10 -27.74 1.24
CA ASN A 3 12.64 -26.43 0.91
C ASN A 3 11.67 -25.33 1.37
N LYS A 4 11.83 -24.84 2.61
CA LYS A 4 11.15 -23.62 3.07
C LYS A 4 11.72 -22.45 2.27
N LYS A 5 11.05 -22.06 1.18
CA LYS A 5 11.27 -20.77 0.51
C LYS A 5 11.17 -19.68 1.59
N THR A 6 12.31 -19.14 1.98
CA THR A 6 12.42 -17.98 2.85
C THR A 6 11.70 -16.81 2.18
N ARG A 7 10.78 -16.16 2.90
CA ARG A 7 10.27 -14.84 2.52
C ARG A 7 11.48 -13.90 2.50
N GLN A 8 12.05 -13.62 1.33
CA GLN A 8 13.12 -12.63 1.18
C GLN A 8 12.53 -11.25 1.49
N GLY A 9 12.81 -10.71 2.68
CA GLY A 9 12.50 -9.32 2.99
C GLY A 9 13.36 -8.39 2.13
N LYS A 10 12.77 -7.31 1.61
CA LYS A 10 13.49 -6.23 0.91
C LYS A 10 14.65 -5.74 1.78
N SER A 11 15.83 -5.65 1.20
CA SER A 11 17.04 -5.20 1.89
C SER A 11 16.90 -3.76 2.42
N ARG A 12 17.66 -3.40 3.46
CA ARG A 12 17.65 -2.03 4.01
C ARG A 12 18.00 -0.96 2.96
N LYS A 13 18.78 -1.32 1.93
CA LYS A 13 19.16 -0.42 0.83
C LYS A 13 17.96 -0.14 -0.07
N GLU A 14 17.21 -1.16 -0.47
CA GLU A 14 16.01 -1.00 -1.29
C GLU A 14 14.92 -0.21 -0.56
N GLN A 15 14.74 -0.48 0.74
CA GLN A 15 13.81 0.30 1.56
C GLN A 15 14.21 1.77 1.64
N LYS A 16 15.52 2.06 1.79
CA LYS A 16 16.02 3.43 1.78
C LYS A 16 15.72 4.14 0.45
N VAL A 17 15.97 3.48 -0.69
CA VAL A 17 15.66 4.04 -2.02
C VAL A 17 14.18 4.39 -2.13
N ILE A 18 13.29 3.51 -1.70
CA ILE A 18 11.84 3.75 -1.72
C ILE A 18 11.49 4.98 -0.87
N ARG A 19 11.98 5.05 0.39
CA ARG A 19 11.73 6.18 1.29
C ARG A 19 12.26 7.50 0.71
N ASP A 20 13.46 7.49 0.13
CA ASP A 20 14.07 8.67 -0.48
C ASP A 20 13.26 9.15 -1.69
N ARG A 21 12.77 8.23 -2.53
CA ARG A 21 11.89 8.56 -3.67
C ARG A 21 10.53 9.12 -3.22
N PHE A 22 9.88 8.52 -2.23
CA PHE A 22 8.64 9.09 -1.63
C PHE A 22 8.84 10.53 -1.14
N ARG A 23 9.98 10.81 -0.50
CA ARG A 23 10.31 12.14 -0.03
C ARG A 23 10.57 13.11 -1.17
N LYS A 24 11.36 12.70 -2.16
CA LYS A 24 11.76 13.56 -3.30
C LYS A 24 10.62 13.84 -4.26
N GLU A 25 9.83 12.83 -4.62
CA GLU A 25 8.86 12.91 -5.71
C GLU A 25 7.44 13.23 -5.20
N MET A 26 7.11 12.90 -3.95
CA MET A 26 5.80 13.18 -3.36
C MET A 26 5.84 14.09 -2.14
N GLY A 27 7.01 14.49 -1.66
CA GLY A 27 7.12 15.26 -0.42
C GLY A 27 6.56 14.49 0.78
N LEU A 28 6.64 13.15 0.76
CA LEU A 28 6.14 12.27 1.80
C LEU A 28 7.29 11.59 2.52
N SER A 29 7.38 11.79 3.83
CA SER A 29 8.26 10.98 4.68
C SER A 29 7.49 9.74 5.11
N VAL A 30 7.95 8.56 4.73
CA VAL A 30 7.28 7.29 5.03
C VAL A 30 8.22 6.34 5.76
N ASP A 31 7.65 5.45 6.57
CA ASP A 31 8.33 4.32 7.21
C ASP A 31 9.52 4.74 8.09
N ILE A 32 9.40 5.91 8.75
CA ILE A 32 10.32 6.39 9.77
C ILE A 32 9.87 5.83 11.11
N LEU A 33 10.75 5.10 11.80
CA LEU A 33 10.50 4.55 13.12
C LEU A 33 10.24 5.68 14.13
N LYS A 34 9.18 5.53 14.93
CA LYS A 34 8.93 6.40 16.09
C LYS A 34 9.68 5.87 17.30
N GLN A 35 10.04 6.76 18.22
CA GLN A 35 10.87 6.46 19.40
C GLN A 35 10.24 5.44 20.37
N ILE A 36 8.91 5.35 20.40
CA ILE A 36 8.16 4.45 21.30
C ILE A 36 7.72 3.19 20.56
N SER A 37 6.93 3.32 19.49
CA SER A 37 6.47 2.19 18.68
C SER A 37 5.87 2.65 17.34
N GLY A 38 5.95 1.79 16.33
CA GLY A 38 5.39 2.01 15.01
C GLY A 38 6.19 2.98 14.14
N THR A 39 5.53 3.49 13.09
CA THR A 39 6.13 4.40 12.12
C THR A 39 5.38 5.73 12.06
N ASN A 40 5.94 6.69 11.33
CA ASN A 40 5.28 7.94 10.99
C ASN A 40 4.19 7.80 9.91
N ASN A 41 3.89 6.59 9.45
CA ASN A 41 2.78 6.36 8.53
C ASN A 41 1.46 6.52 9.29
N ASP A 42 0.83 7.67 9.12
CA ASP A 42 -0.50 7.99 9.63
C ASP A 42 -1.55 8.00 8.50
N GLY A 43 -2.81 8.29 8.86
CA GLY A 43 -3.90 8.36 7.88
C GLY A 43 -3.66 9.40 6.78
N ASN A 44 -2.99 10.51 7.08
CA ASN A 44 -2.66 11.52 6.07
C ASN A 44 -1.64 10.98 5.06
N THR A 45 -0.62 10.29 5.56
CA THR A 45 0.40 9.62 4.75
C THR A 45 -0.22 8.56 3.84
N ALA A 46 -1.11 7.73 4.39
CA ALA A 46 -1.83 6.72 3.63
C ALA A 46 -2.70 7.36 2.52
N ARG A 47 -3.51 8.37 2.85
CA ARG A 47 -4.35 9.07 1.87
C ARG A 47 -3.53 9.65 0.71
N ARG A 48 -2.42 10.33 1.01
CA ARG A 48 -1.56 10.90 -0.04
C ARG A 48 -0.87 9.83 -0.88
N CYS A 49 -0.49 8.70 -0.28
CA CYS A 49 0.06 7.55 -0.99
C CYS A 49 -0.94 6.97 -2.01
N PHE A 50 -2.19 6.73 -1.60
CA PHE A 50 -3.21 6.17 -2.48
C PHE A 50 -3.74 7.16 -3.52
N ALA A 51 -3.78 8.46 -3.20
CA ALA A 51 -4.25 9.51 -4.11
C ALA A 51 -3.43 9.61 -5.40
N ASN A 52 -2.12 9.33 -5.35
CA ASN A 52 -1.27 9.26 -6.53
C ASN A 52 -0.80 7.82 -6.80
N SER A 53 -1.77 6.95 -7.14
CA SER A 53 -1.50 5.52 -7.37
C SER A 53 -0.45 5.25 -8.45
N THR A 54 -0.33 6.10 -9.48
CA THR A 54 0.69 5.99 -10.52
C THR A 54 2.09 6.16 -9.96
N LEU A 55 2.32 7.25 -9.22
CA LEU A 55 3.65 7.52 -8.66
C LEU A 55 3.99 6.55 -7.53
N SER A 56 3.01 6.15 -6.72
CA SER A 56 3.20 5.09 -5.72
C SER A 56 3.56 3.75 -6.33
N SER A 57 2.94 3.38 -7.45
CA SER A 57 3.29 2.16 -8.22
C SER A 57 4.73 2.22 -8.72
N ASP A 58 5.10 3.33 -9.36
CA ASP A 58 6.45 3.53 -9.90
C ASP A 58 7.54 3.55 -8.80
N ILE A 59 7.26 4.16 -7.65
CA ILE A 59 8.20 4.20 -6.52
C ILE A 59 8.36 2.83 -5.85
N THR A 60 7.25 2.13 -5.61
CA THR A 60 7.26 0.86 -4.85
C THR A 60 7.60 -0.37 -5.70
N GLY A 61 7.36 -0.27 -7.02
CA GLY A 61 7.38 -1.39 -7.96
C GLY A 61 6.14 -2.28 -7.85
N LEU A 62 5.08 -1.83 -7.18
CA LEU A 62 3.82 -2.57 -7.06
C LEU A 62 2.93 -2.32 -8.27
N ASP A 63 2.09 -3.29 -8.60
CA ASP A 63 1.10 -3.16 -9.66
C ASP A 63 0.12 -2.00 -9.36
N ILE A 64 -0.04 -1.09 -10.33
CA ILE A 64 -0.91 0.09 -10.19
C ILE A 64 -2.38 -0.29 -10.01
N LYS A 65 -2.85 -1.35 -10.66
CA LYS A 65 -4.23 -1.85 -10.52
C LYS A 65 -4.46 -2.33 -9.11
N LEU A 66 -3.50 -3.06 -8.52
CA LEU A 66 -3.58 -3.48 -7.13
C LEU A 66 -3.67 -2.29 -6.16
N ILE A 67 -2.83 -1.26 -6.35
CA ILE A 67 -2.87 -0.03 -5.52
C ILE A 67 -4.23 0.68 -5.64
N LYS A 68 -4.76 0.81 -6.87
CA LYS A 68 -6.07 1.42 -7.12
C LYS A 68 -7.20 0.63 -6.47
N CYS A 69 -7.15 -0.70 -6.55
CA CYS A 69 -8.14 -1.55 -5.92
C CYS A 69 -8.17 -1.36 -4.40
N PHE A 70 -7.01 -1.39 -3.74
CA PHE A 70 -6.93 -1.10 -2.31
C PHE A 70 -7.37 0.33 -1.96
N SER A 71 -7.06 1.31 -2.80
CA SER A 71 -7.52 2.68 -2.59
C SER A 71 -9.06 2.77 -2.56
N ILE A 72 -9.75 2.07 -3.45
CA ILE A 72 -11.22 2.03 -3.50
C ILE A 72 -11.79 1.29 -2.28
N ILE A 73 -11.22 0.12 -1.95
CA ILE A 73 -11.65 -0.68 -0.79
C ILE A 73 -11.57 0.15 0.50
N LEU A 74 -10.45 0.84 0.73
CA LEU A 74 -10.25 1.66 1.92
C LEU A 74 -11.18 2.88 1.95
N GLN A 75 -11.49 3.48 0.81
CA GLN A 75 -12.46 4.58 0.72
C GLN A 75 -13.87 4.12 1.08
N ILE A 76 -14.30 2.96 0.57
CA ILE A 76 -15.62 2.37 0.87
C ILE A 76 -15.74 2.05 2.36
N ILE A 77 -14.74 1.38 2.94
CA ILE A 77 -14.74 1.04 4.38
C ILE A 77 -14.72 2.29 5.26
N SER A 78 -14.09 3.38 4.80
CA SER A 78 -14.06 4.65 5.52
C SER A 78 -15.28 5.53 5.23
N SER A 79 -16.19 5.10 4.36
CA SER A 79 -17.40 5.85 4.03
C SER A 79 -18.48 5.58 5.06
N GLU A 80 -19.30 6.59 5.35
CA GLU A 80 -20.47 6.49 6.23
C GLU A 80 -21.74 6.12 5.44
N GLN A 81 -21.57 5.42 4.31
CA GLN A 81 -22.65 5.09 3.38
C GLN A 81 -23.01 3.61 3.45
N GLU A 82 -24.25 3.27 3.07
CA GLU A 82 -24.62 1.88 2.86
C GLU A 82 -23.82 1.28 1.69
N ILE A 83 -23.39 0.04 1.89
CA ILE A 83 -22.54 -0.69 0.94
C ILE A 83 -23.36 -1.84 0.35
N ASP A 84 -23.37 -1.95 -0.97
CA ASP A 84 -23.84 -3.15 -1.65
C ASP A 84 -22.86 -4.30 -1.38
N GLU A 85 -23.28 -5.23 -0.51
CA GLU A 85 -22.45 -6.34 -0.04
C GLU A 85 -22.04 -7.28 -1.17
N ASP A 86 -22.91 -7.55 -2.14
CA ASP A 86 -22.64 -8.46 -3.25
C ASP A 86 -21.62 -7.83 -4.21
N ALA A 87 -21.81 -6.56 -4.56
CA ALA A 87 -20.89 -5.83 -5.42
C ALA A 87 -19.51 -5.66 -4.75
N PHE A 88 -19.49 -5.30 -3.47
CA PHE A 88 -18.25 -5.13 -2.71
C PHE A 88 -17.53 -6.47 -2.50
N GLY A 89 -18.26 -7.53 -2.19
CA GLY A 89 -17.74 -8.89 -2.06
C GLY A 89 -17.09 -9.38 -3.35
N LYS A 90 -17.76 -9.21 -4.49
CA LYS A 90 -17.20 -9.53 -5.81
C LYS A 90 -15.94 -8.70 -6.11
N TYR A 91 -15.96 -7.40 -5.83
CA TYR A 91 -14.82 -6.52 -6.05
C TYR A 91 -13.59 -6.93 -5.22
N ASN A 92 -13.80 -7.29 -3.95
CA ASN A 92 -12.74 -7.80 -3.08
C ASN A 92 -12.19 -9.14 -3.58
N PHE A 93 -13.06 -10.06 -4.02
CA PHE A 93 -12.64 -11.35 -4.57
C PHE A 93 -11.83 -11.20 -5.85
N ASP A 94 -12.26 -10.34 -6.76
CA ASP A 94 -11.52 -10.05 -7.99
C ASP A 94 -10.20 -9.32 -7.72
N THR A 95 -10.17 -8.44 -6.71
CA THR A 95 -8.92 -7.81 -6.24
C THR A 95 -7.96 -8.84 -5.66
N ALA A 96 -8.45 -9.79 -4.85
CA ALA A 96 -7.63 -10.83 -4.26
C ALA A 96 -6.93 -11.68 -5.33
N LYS A 97 -7.60 -11.99 -6.44
CA LYS A 97 -6.99 -12.72 -7.58
C LYS A 97 -5.80 -12.00 -8.22
N LEU A 98 -5.66 -10.68 -8.05
CA LEU A 98 -4.51 -9.92 -8.55
C LEU A 98 -3.26 -10.08 -7.66
N TYR A 99 -3.43 -10.62 -6.45
CA TYR A 99 -2.35 -10.77 -5.46
C TYR A 99 -1.79 -12.20 -5.38
N VAL A 100 -2.55 -13.22 -5.80
CA VAL A 100 -2.21 -14.65 -5.66
C VAL A 100 -1.33 -15.17 -6.79
#